data_AF-A0A9I3FH72-F1
#
_entry.id   AF-A0A9I3FH72-F1
#
_cell.length_a   1.000
_cell.length_b   1.000
_cell.length_c   1.000
_cell.angle_alpha   90.00
_cell.angle_beta   90.00
_cell.angle_gamma   90.00
#
_symmetry.space_group_name_H-M   'P 1'
#
loop_
_entity.id
_entity.type
_entity.pdbx_description
1 polymer ?
#
loop_
_entity_poly.entity_id
_entity_poly.type
_entity_poly.pdbx_seq_one_letter_code
_entity_poly.pdbx_strand_id
1 'polypeptide(L)'
;MKLLGSLVVGFGALTLCWANFVECDLDLNDPAIVSRLPDECRNVDEATKALMLTEAASFKRFHQKLLEYEAGQAGPPNDDDIRMDMQLRSELYAAGNLHACLNDTQTLPAYIQCVIDRRAVMLDLLDQQTVPPVP
;
A
#
# COMPACT_ATOMS: atom_id res chain seq x y z
N MET A 1 44.91 -43.44 -12.62
CA MET A 1 44.44 -42.29 -11.81
C MET A 1 42.99 -42.02 -12.16
N LYS A 2 42.11 -42.06 -11.16
CA LYS A 2 40.66 -41.88 -11.24
C LYS A 2 40.33 -40.39 -11.17
N LEU A 3 39.47 -39.88 -12.04
CA LEU A 3 38.69 -38.66 -11.81
C LEU A 3 37.30 -38.85 -12.46
N LEU A 4 36.39 -39.41 -11.66
CA LEU A 4 34.94 -39.30 -11.85
C LEU A 4 34.55 -37.89 -11.42
N GLY A 5 34.07 -37.09 -12.36
CA GLY A 5 33.52 -35.75 -12.11
C GLY A 5 32.06 -35.68 -12.52
N SER A 6 31.19 -36.42 -11.84
CA SER A 6 29.75 -36.16 -11.90
C SER A 6 29.47 -34.90 -11.11
N LEU A 7 29.30 -33.78 -11.82
CA LEU A 7 28.74 -32.56 -11.25
C LEU A 7 27.21 -32.74 -11.23
N VAL A 8 26.70 -33.37 -10.16
CA VAL A 8 25.28 -33.28 -9.84
C VAL A 8 25.05 -31.86 -9.34
N VAL A 9 24.66 -30.96 -10.25
CA VAL A 9 24.06 -29.68 -9.87
C VAL A 9 22.72 -30.04 -9.26
N GLY A 10 22.72 -30.25 -7.95
CA GLY A 10 21.50 -30.20 -7.17
C GLY A 10 20.89 -28.83 -7.43
N PHE A 11 19.79 -28.82 -8.19
CA PHE A 11 18.82 -27.74 -8.15
C PHE A 11 18.30 -27.68 -6.70
N GLY A 12 19.10 -27.05 -5.84
CA GLY A 12 18.69 -26.65 -4.52
C GLY A 12 17.47 -25.78 -4.74
N ALA A 13 16.34 -26.27 -4.25
CA ALA A 13 15.08 -25.58 -4.24
C ALA A 13 15.31 -24.15 -3.75
N LEU A 14 15.38 -23.22 -4.70
CA LEU A 14 14.99 -21.84 -4.46
C LEU A 14 13.49 -21.94 -4.19
N THR A 15 13.16 -22.24 -2.94
CA THR A 15 11.90 -21.87 -2.32
C THR A 15 11.86 -20.35 -2.42
N LEU A 16 11.48 -19.89 -3.61
CA LEU A 16 10.92 -18.58 -3.84
C LEU A 16 9.72 -18.56 -2.89
N CYS A 17 9.92 -18.00 -1.70
CA CYS A 17 8.83 -17.49 -0.90
C CYS A 17 8.21 -16.39 -1.74
N TRP A 18 7.29 -16.77 -2.63
CA TRP A 18 6.31 -15.86 -3.19
C TRP A 18 5.49 -15.44 -1.98
N ALA A 19 5.94 -14.38 -1.30
CA ALA A 19 5.06 -13.57 -0.50
C ALA A 19 4.09 -12.94 -1.51
N ASN A 20 3.07 -13.72 -1.90
CA ASN A 20 1.92 -13.27 -2.65
C ASN A 20 1.17 -12.35 -1.70
N PHE A 21 1.63 -11.12 -1.60
CA PHE A 21 0.89 -10.05 -0.97
C PHE A 21 -0.27 -9.74 -1.92
N VAL A 22 -1.35 -10.52 -1.81
CA VAL A 22 -2.61 -10.23 -2.49
C VAL A 22 -3.13 -8.95 -1.84
N GLU A 23 -2.97 -7.82 -2.52
CA GLU A 23 -3.67 -6.58 -2.19
C GLU A 23 -5.16 -6.90 -2.23
N CYS A 24 -5.74 -7.13 -1.06
CA CYS A 24 -7.14 -7.44 -0.89
C CYS A 24 -7.98 -6.14 -0.93
N ASP A 25 -7.73 -5.30 -1.94
CA ASP A 25 -8.43 -4.05 -2.21
C ASP A 25 -9.74 -4.35 -2.95
N LEU A 26 -10.59 -5.18 -2.35
CA LEU A 26 -11.83 -5.64 -2.96
C LEU A 26 -13.01 -5.30 -2.08
N ASP A 27 -14.13 -4.95 -2.71
CA ASP A 27 -15.40 -4.68 -2.05
C ASP A 27 -15.90 -5.97 -1.38
N LEU A 28 -15.44 -6.23 -0.15
CA LEU A 28 -15.65 -7.47 0.61
C LEU A 28 -17.13 -7.70 1.01
N ASN A 29 -18.04 -6.83 0.54
CA ASN A 29 -19.48 -6.93 0.73
C ASN A 29 -20.24 -7.41 -0.51
N ASP A 30 -19.60 -7.45 -1.70
CA ASP A 30 -20.21 -8.00 -2.92
C ASP A 30 -19.94 -9.53 -3.02
N PRO A 31 -20.98 -10.38 -2.94
CA PRO A 31 -20.82 -11.83 -3.07
C PRO A 31 -20.22 -12.28 -4.41
N ALA A 32 -20.43 -11.53 -5.48
CA ALA A 32 -19.89 -11.81 -6.81
C ALA A 32 -18.37 -11.56 -6.89
N ILE A 33 -17.86 -10.68 -6.03
CA ILE A 33 -16.44 -10.38 -5.89
C ILE A 33 -15.79 -11.37 -4.93
N VAL A 34 -16.43 -11.65 -3.78
CA VAL A 34 -15.91 -12.59 -2.77
C VAL A 34 -15.72 -14.00 -3.34
N SER A 35 -16.61 -14.46 -4.23
CA SER A 35 -16.47 -15.77 -4.88
C SER A 35 -15.27 -15.91 -5.84
N ARG A 36 -14.67 -14.78 -6.25
CA ARG A 36 -13.50 -14.74 -7.15
C ARG A 36 -12.18 -14.54 -6.41
N LEU A 37 -12.23 -14.24 -5.12
CA LEU A 37 -11.05 -14.09 -4.27
C LEU A 37 -10.31 -15.43 -4.13
N PRO A 38 -8.98 -15.43 -3.99
CA PRO A 38 -8.24 -16.60 -3.51
C PRO A 38 -8.81 -17.11 -2.18
N ASP A 39 -8.67 -18.40 -1.88
CA ASP A 39 -9.21 -18.97 -0.64
C ASP A 39 -8.60 -18.33 0.62
N GLU A 40 -7.36 -17.82 0.51
CA GLU A 40 -6.70 -17.06 1.58
C GLU A 40 -7.40 -15.72 1.88
N CYS A 41 -8.08 -15.14 0.89
CA CYS A 41 -8.78 -13.87 0.99
C CYS A 41 -10.29 -14.04 1.23
N ARG A 42 -10.82 -15.26 1.09
CA ARG A 42 -12.22 -15.60 1.41
C ARG A 42 -12.47 -15.86 2.89
N ASN A 43 -11.46 -16.34 3.62
CA ASN A 43 -11.59 -16.81 5.00
C ASN A 43 -10.93 -15.87 6.02
N VAL A 44 -11.02 -14.57 5.78
CA VAL A 44 -10.55 -13.57 6.74
C VAL A 44 -11.63 -13.41 7.82
N ASP A 45 -11.27 -13.44 9.10
CA ASP A 45 -12.24 -13.22 10.17
C ASP A 45 -12.83 -11.80 10.11
N GLU A 46 -14.04 -11.61 10.68
CA GLU A 46 -14.76 -10.34 10.64
C GLU A 46 -13.97 -9.16 11.23
N ALA A 47 -13.11 -9.41 12.24
CA ALA A 47 -12.31 -8.36 12.85
C ALA A 47 -11.20 -7.87 11.90
N THR A 48 -10.53 -8.79 11.23
CA THR A 48 -9.52 -8.49 10.23
C THR A 48 -10.15 -7.85 8.99
N LYS A 49 -11.33 -8.31 8.55
CA LYS A 49 -12.12 -7.66 7.49
C LYS A 49 -12.44 -6.20 7.84
N ALA A 50 -12.84 -5.91 9.06
CA ALA A 50 -13.09 -4.54 9.52
C ALA A 50 -11.82 -3.66 9.49
N LEU A 51 -10.66 -4.23 9.83
CA LEU A 51 -9.37 -3.54 9.69
C LEU A 51 -9.05 -3.24 8.22
N MET A 52 -9.27 -4.17 7.30
CA MET A 52 -9.04 -3.96 5.87
C MET A 52 -9.94 -2.84 5.32
N LEU A 53 -11.22 -2.81 5.71
CA LEU A 53 -12.13 -1.73 5.34
C LEU A 53 -11.68 -0.37 5.90
N THR A 54 -11.13 -0.35 7.12
CA THR A 54 -10.57 0.85 7.74
C THR A 54 -9.32 1.33 6.99
N GLU A 55 -8.46 0.41 6.58
CA GLU A 55 -7.28 0.69 5.77
C GLU A 55 -7.66 1.28 4.40
N ALA A 56 -8.62 0.66 3.70
CA ALA A 56 -9.11 1.17 2.42
C ALA A 56 -9.72 2.58 2.54
N ALA A 57 -10.51 2.82 3.60
CA ALA A 57 -11.05 4.16 3.89
C ALA A 57 -9.93 5.18 4.18
N SER A 58 -8.90 4.78 4.92
CA SER A 58 -7.72 5.60 5.20
C SER A 58 -6.95 5.92 3.90
N PHE A 59 -6.78 4.94 3.00
CA PHE A 59 -6.16 5.15 1.68
C PHE A 59 -6.93 6.16 0.85
N LYS A 60 -8.25 5.97 0.73
CA LYS A 60 -9.12 6.87 -0.04
C LYS A 60 -9.03 8.31 0.46
N ARG A 61 -9.04 8.51 1.79
CA ARG A 61 -8.90 9.83 2.40
C ARG A 61 -7.54 10.47 2.08
N PHE A 62 -6.45 9.71 2.22
CA PHE A 62 -5.11 10.17 1.88
C PHE A 62 -5.01 10.58 0.41
N HIS A 63 -5.47 9.71 -0.49
CA HIS A 63 -5.43 9.96 -1.92
C HIS A 63 -6.24 11.19 -2.32
N GLN A 64 -7.46 11.32 -1.79
CA GLN A 64 -8.32 12.47 -2.04
C GLN A 64 -7.65 13.77 -1.59
N LYS A 65 -7.10 13.83 -0.37
CA LYS A 65 -6.42 15.03 0.12
C LYS A 65 -5.19 15.38 -0.71
N LEU A 66 -4.45 14.38 -1.19
CA LEU A 66 -3.26 14.62 -2.02
C LEU A 66 -3.67 15.26 -3.35
N LEU A 67 -4.74 14.76 -3.96
CA LEU A 67 -5.31 15.35 -5.17
C LEU A 67 -5.83 16.78 -4.93
N GLU A 68 -6.51 17.03 -3.80
CA GLU A 68 -6.98 18.37 -3.43
C GLU A 68 -5.82 19.35 -3.26
N TYR A 69 -4.74 18.93 -2.60
CA TYR A 69 -3.52 19.73 -2.48
C TYR A 69 -2.91 20.02 -3.86
N GLU A 70 -2.69 18.99 -4.68
CA GLU A 70 -2.06 19.13 -6.00
C GLU A 70 -2.90 19.98 -6.95
N ALA A 71 -4.22 19.86 -6.90
CA ALA A 71 -5.14 20.73 -7.62
C ALA A 71 -5.07 22.18 -7.15
N GLY A 72 -4.88 22.42 -5.84
CA GLY A 72 -4.69 23.75 -5.26
C GLY A 72 -3.36 24.41 -5.60
N GLN A 73 -2.34 23.63 -6.00
CA GLN A 73 -1.05 24.15 -6.49
C GLN A 73 -1.04 24.42 -8.00
N ALA A 74 -2.13 24.10 -8.71
CA ALA A 74 -2.24 24.42 -10.13
C ALA A 74 -2.18 25.94 -10.33
N GLY A 75 -1.24 26.38 -11.17
CA GLY A 75 -1.15 27.77 -11.60
C GLY A 75 -2.31 28.15 -12.53
N PRO A 76 -2.28 29.33 -13.18
CA PRO A 76 -3.33 29.72 -14.12
C PRO A 76 -3.59 28.63 -15.18
N PRO A 77 -4.85 28.48 -15.63
CA PRO A 77 -5.44 27.27 -16.25
C PRO A 77 -4.95 26.96 -17.68
N ASN A 78 -3.74 27.39 -18.04
CA ASN A 78 -3.22 27.28 -19.40
C ASN A 78 -2.37 26.03 -19.63
N ASP A 79 -2.09 25.25 -18.59
CA ASP A 79 -1.47 23.93 -18.69
C ASP A 79 -2.49 22.91 -18.17
N ASP A 80 -2.98 22.04 -19.05
CA ASP A 80 -3.83 20.87 -18.71
C ASP A 80 -3.06 19.78 -17.93
N ASP A 81 -1.87 20.09 -17.42
CA ASP A 81 -1.03 19.16 -16.68
C ASP A 81 -1.45 19.09 -15.22
N ILE A 82 -1.83 17.87 -14.80
CA ILE A 82 -1.91 17.50 -13.38
C ILE A 82 -0.51 17.73 -12.79
N ARG A 83 -0.34 18.82 -12.04
CA ARG A 83 0.91 19.08 -11.33
C ARG A 83 1.02 18.15 -10.13
N MET A 84 1.81 17.10 -10.30
CA MET A 84 2.23 16.26 -9.19
C MET A 84 3.38 16.92 -8.43
N ASP A 85 3.19 17.18 -7.15
CA ASP A 85 4.28 17.66 -6.29
C ASP A 85 5.15 16.46 -5.87
N MET A 86 6.17 16.19 -6.68
CA MET A 86 7.09 15.08 -6.44
C MET A 86 7.90 15.24 -5.15
N GLN A 87 8.15 16.47 -4.70
CA GLN A 87 8.88 16.70 -3.45
C GLN A 87 7.98 16.35 -2.27
N LEU A 88 6.77 16.91 -2.21
CA LEU A 88 5.82 16.60 -1.15
C LEU A 88 5.51 15.10 -1.11
N ARG A 89 5.27 14.46 -2.27
CA ARG A 89 5.06 13.01 -2.34
C ARG A 89 6.24 12.25 -1.73
N SER A 90 7.47 12.63 -2.08
CA SER A 90 8.68 12.02 -1.50
C SER A 90 8.72 12.17 0.02
N GLU A 91 8.40 13.36 0.55
CA GLU A 91 8.37 13.63 1.99
C GLU A 91 7.29 12.81 2.70
N LEU A 92 6.09 12.75 2.13
CA LEU A 92 4.97 11.94 2.63
C LEU A 92 5.34 10.45 2.70
N TYR A 93 5.86 9.88 1.61
CA TYR A 93 6.23 8.46 1.56
C TYR A 93 7.43 8.14 2.46
N ALA A 94 8.39 9.05 2.59
CA ALA A 94 9.51 8.89 3.53
C ALA A 94 9.04 8.92 4.99
N ALA A 95 8.13 9.83 5.35
CA ALA A 95 7.58 9.93 6.69
C ALA A 95 6.67 8.74 7.05
N GLY A 96 5.82 8.33 6.11
CA GLY A 96 4.95 7.16 6.27
C GLY A 96 5.76 5.87 6.40
N ASN A 97 6.87 5.73 5.66
CA ASN A 97 7.76 4.57 5.69
C ASN A 97 6.98 3.22 5.74
N LEU A 98 6.00 3.06 4.84
CA LEU A 98 5.07 1.92 4.87
C LEU A 98 5.79 0.58 4.74
N HIS A 99 6.95 0.54 4.09
CA HIS A 99 7.76 -0.67 3.99
C HIS A 99 8.26 -1.17 5.35
N ALA A 100 8.43 -0.30 6.35
CA ALA A 100 8.78 -0.71 7.71
C ALA A 100 7.65 -1.46 8.42
N CYS A 101 6.42 -1.42 7.88
CA CYS A 101 5.33 -2.25 8.36
C CYS A 101 5.45 -3.71 7.94
N LEU A 102 6.37 -4.09 7.04
CA LEU A 102 6.62 -5.49 6.69
C LEU A 102 7.75 -6.06 7.56
N ASN A 103 7.43 -7.05 8.39
CA ASN A 103 8.39 -7.88 9.11
C ASN A 103 8.01 -9.37 9.01
N ASP A 104 9.01 -10.25 9.09
CA ASP A 104 8.89 -11.70 8.86
C ASP A 104 7.98 -12.44 9.88
N THR A 105 7.55 -11.77 10.95
CA THR A 105 6.86 -12.39 12.09
C THR A 105 5.47 -11.81 12.35
N GLN A 106 5.02 -10.82 11.59
CA GLN A 106 3.77 -10.14 11.89
C GLN A 106 2.54 -10.90 11.41
N THR A 107 1.47 -10.74 12.16
CA THR A 107 0.14 -11.17 11.72
C THR A 107 -0.44 -10.16 10.74
N LEU A 108 -1.36 -10.60 9.88
CA LEU A 108 -2.08 -9.72 8.95
C LEU A 108 -2.79 -8.54 9.66
N PRO A 109 -3.49 -8.72 10.80
CA PRO A 109 -4.04 -7.59 11.56
C PRO A 109 -2.99 -6.58 12.01
N ALA A 110 -1.84 -7.04 12.51
CA ALA A 110 -0.77 -6.17 12.96
C ALA A 110 -0.14 -5.37 11.80
N TYR A 111 -0.02 -6.00 10.63
CA TYR A 111 0.39 -5.32 9.40
C TYR A 111 -0.59 -4.20 9.02
N ILE A 112 -1.88 -4.55 8.91
CA ILE A 112 -2.92 -3.60 8.46
C ILE A 112 -2.98 -2.42 9.43
N GLN A 113 -2.93 -2.67 10.74
CA GLN A 113 -2.91 -1.60 11.73
C GLN A 113 -1.68 -0.69 11.57
N CYS A 114 -0.49 -1.26 11.36
CA CYS A 114 0.71 -0.46 11.10
C CYS A 114 0.53 0.43 9.87
N VAL A 115 -0.02 -0.09 8.76
CA VAL A 115 -0.27 0.70 7.54
C VAL A 115 -1.25 1.84 7.81
N ILE A 116 -2.34 1.59 8.55
CA ILE A 116 -3.30 2.62 8.97
C ILE A 116 -2.59 3.72 9.78
N ASP A 117 -1.83 3.34 10.80
CA ASP A 117 -1.15 4.28 11.70
C ASP A 117 -0.12 5.12 10.95
N ARG A 118 0.66 4.51 10.07
CA ARG A 118 1.63 5.22 9.23
C ARG A 118 0.97 6.15 8.21
N ARG A 119 -0.19 5.76 7.65
CA ARG A 119 -0.95 6.62 6.76
C ARG A 119 -1.56 7.82 7.50
N ALA A 120 -1.90 7.67 8.79
CA ALA A 120 -2.30 8.80 9.61
C ALA A 120 -1.19 9.86 9.72
N VAL A 121 0.08 9.44 9.86
CA VAL A 121 1.23 10.38 9.83
C VAL A 121 1.31 11.15 8.50
N MET A 122 1.09 10.46 7.37
CA MET A 122 1.09 11.09 6.06
C MET A 122 -0.07 12.10 5.92
N LEU A 123 -1.25 11.75 6.42
CA LEU A 123 -2.42 12.65 6.47
C LEU A 123 -2.14 13.89 7.31
N ASP A 124 -1.54 13.73 8.49
CA ASP A 124 -1.20 14.85 9.37
C ASP A 124 -0.19 15.80 8.73
N LEU A 125 0.78 15.28 7.99
CA LEU A 125 1.74 16.09 7.23
C LEU A 125 1.09 16.84 6.08
N LEU A 126 0.11 16.22 5.43
CA LEU A 126 -0.65 16.84 4.35
C LEU A 126 -1.59 17.94 4.87
N ASP A 127 -2.19 17.74 6.05
CA ASP A 127 -3.02 18.74 6.74
C ASP A 127 -2.21 19.97 7.22
N GLN A 128 -0.88 19.82 7.39
CA GLN A 128 0.03 20.93 7.67
C GLN A 128 0.41 21.74 6.42
N GLN A 129 0.13 21.22 5.21
CA GLN A 129 0.39 21.97 4.00
C GLN A 129 -0.67 23.04 3.81
N THR A 130 -0.26 24.30 3.77
CA THR A 130 -1.15 25.41 3.41
C THR A 130 -1.39 25.37 1.90
N VAL A 131 -2.63 25.10 1.49
CA VAL A 131 -3.07 25.40 0.12
C VAL A 131 -3.21 26.94 0.04
N PRO A 132 -2.44 27.64 -0.80
CA PRO A 132 -2.65 29.07 -0.99
C PRO A 132 -4.07 29.30 -1.52
N PRO A 133 -4.78 30.35 -1.08
CA PRO A 133 -6.09 30.66 -1.65
C PRO A 133 -5.93 30.92 -3.15
N VAL A 134 -6.75 30.24 -3.95
CA VAL A 134 -6.90 30.51 -5.38
C VAL A 134 -7.40 31.95 -5.52
N PRO A 135 -6.67 32.86 -6.19
CA PRO A 135 -7.09 34.26 -6.37
C PRO A 135 -8.30 34.39 -7.30
#